data_AF-A0A2V9ASV8-F1
#
_entry.id   AF-A0A2V9ASV8-F1
#
_cell.length_a   1.000
_cell.length_b   1.000
_cell.length_c   1.000
_cell.angle_alpha   90.00
_cell.angle_beta   90.00
_cell.angle_gamma   90.00
#
_symmetry.space_group_name_H-M   'P 1'
#
loop_
_entity.id
_entity.type
_entity.pdbx_description
1 polymer ?
#
loop_
_entity_poly.entity_id
_entity_poly.type
_entity_poly.pdbx_seq_one_letter_code
_entity_poly.pdbx_strand_id
1 'polypeptide(L)'
;MLPRSAGVSVSPGNIRAGILRRSVSIVTPVSAGGHAEHRDLSFWMEQVLKERELVRASPSPDAVHDLRVAIRRCRSVAAAMEEMDPDPVWPAMRRAARKLFRALGALRDAQVMEELVKKFGPENDPVRAHLEGYFKAQEAQLRAVALHAVAKFDIKSWKHLARVLRKHSRQVPAGGLAAECLALERFQDAKELHAKALRTEKPKPWHALRISLKRFRYTVESLLPEHYAIWSENLKRVQDLLGEVHDLDVLSDVVKKSDFVETEDSLNLWAEIIGRERQERLRTYRQLTLGKTSLWNVWRAGLPTNGRVEAAAEARLRATARAVDPDANRTSQISRIAVAIYEALKRANAGMAFREPPLRRILLAAARLHGAGAANTDKSRQKAARKFILGLPLPPGWNNEEWELLGAVVRYHRGTEPSEKSGPFSKLSAERQNRVRALTGVLRLALALRKCGVESGAGLRAEKSEETIVLHVRGLVDDVETAARLGAGKHLLEEYLGIPLILKPAVKHGKVVPLPTPQAPQFSVASD
;
A
#
# COMPACT_ATOMS: atom_id res chain seq x y z
N MET A 1 29.14 9.91 70.71
CA MET A 1 29.87 11.19 70.84
C MET A 1 30.66 11.41 69.57
N LEU A 2 30.46 12.55 68.91
CA LEU A 2 31.30 12.98 67.78
C LEU A 2 32.77 13.10 68.22
N PRO A 3 33.72 12.95 67.29
CA PRO A 3 34.55 14.11 67.01
C PRO A 3 34.83 14.37 65.51
N ARG A 4 35.49 15.50 65.32
CA ARG A 4 35.67 16.35 64.15
C ARG A 4 36.82 15.94 63.21
N SER A 5 36.64 16.35 61.95
CA SER A 5 37.57 17.05 61.02
C SER A 5 38.84 16.38 60.47
N ALA A 6 38.83 16.29 59.13
CA ALA A 6 39.79 16.85 58.17
C ALA A 6 41.23 16.28 58.07
N GLY A 7 41.49 15.65 56.91
CA GLY A 7 42.50 16.17 55.98
C GLY A 7 43.80 15.38 55.77
N VAL A 8 43.99 15.01 54.49
CA VAL A 8 45.24 14.92 53.70
C VAL A 8 45.72 13.52 53.26
N SER A 9 46.11 13.53 51.98
CA SER A 9 46.47 12.52 50.97
C SER A 9 47.51 11.44 51.32
N VAL A 10 47.42 10.28 50.66
CA VAL A 10 48.54 9.62 49.92
C VAL A 10 47.97 8.74 48.77
N SER A 11 48.63 8.78 47.61
CA SER A 11 48.41 8.02 46.37
C SER A 11 48.31 6.49 46.52
N PRO A 12 47.84 5.78 45.48
CA PRO A 12 48.68 4.67 45.00
C PRO A 12 48.72 4.48 43.47
N GLY A 13 49.95 4.38 42.97
CA GLY A 13 50.49 3.20 42.28
C GLY A 13 49.62 2.42 41.30
N ASN A 14 50.05 2.48 40.04
CA ASN A 14 49.76 1.54 38.94
C ASN A 14 49.84 0.06 39.36
N ILE A 15 48.79 -0.72 39.09
CA ILE A 15 48.91 -2.12 38.66
C ILE A 15 47.92 -2.37 37.51
N ARG A 16 48.48 -2.81 36.38
CA ARG A 16 47.78 -3.19 35.13
C ARG A 16 46.92 -4.43 35.33
N ALA A 17 45.67 -4.38 34.89
CA ALA A 17 44.89 -5.55 34.50
C ALA A 17 44.21 -5.26 33.15
N GLY A 18 44.65 -5.96 32.11
CA GLY A 18 44.15 -5.81 30.75
C GLY A 18 42.74 -6.35 30.60
N ILE A 19 41.83 -5.50 30.11
CA ILE A 19 40.52 -5.92 29.59
C ILE A 19 40.47 -5.47 28.13
N LEU A 20 40.47 -6.44 27.22
CA LEU A 20 40.14 -6.24 25.81
C LEU A 20 38.74 -5.63 25.72
N ARG A 21 38.64 -4.33 25.46
CA ARG A 21 37.41 -3.71 24.98
C ARG A 21 37.18 -4.17 23.54
N ARG A 22 36.21 -5.07 23.34
CA ARG A 22 35.55 -5.24 22.04
C ARG A 22 34.87 -3.92 21.69
N SER A 23 35.40 -3.24 20.68
CA SER A 23 34.79 -2.11 20.00
C SER A 23 33.45 -2.54 19.40
N VAL A 24 32.35 -2.13 20.03
CA VAL A 24 31.03 -2.11 19.39
C VAL A 24 31.05 -0.91 18.46
N SER A 25 31.19 -1.14 17.16
CA SER A 25 31.03 -0.10 16.15
C SER A 25 29.60 0.42 16.19
N ILE A 26 29.43 1.56 16.84
CA ILE A 26 28.23 2.38 16.74
C ILE A 26 28.20 2.88 15.29
N VAL A 27 27.25 2.37 14.51
CA VAL A 27 27.00 2.86 13.15
C VAL A 27 26.52 4.30 13.27
N THR A 28 27.44 5.22 13.02
CA THR A 28 27.15 6.65 12.84
C THR A 28 26.33 6.79 11.56
N PRO A 29 25.23 7.57 11.53
CA PRO A 29 24.57 7.88 10.27
C PRO A 29 25.54 8.69 9.41
N VAL A 30 26.00 8.10 8.31
CA VAL A 30 26.73 8.82 7.27
C VAL A 30 25.83 9.93 6.77
N SER A 31 26.35 11.15 6.78
CA SER A 31 25.67 12.35 6.28
C SER A 31 25.25 12.17 4.84
N ALA A 32 24.02 12.63 4.56
CA ALA A 32 23.40 12.68 3.24
C ALA A 32 24.27 13.45 2.24
N GLY A 33 24.51 12.84 1.08
CA GLY A 33 25.33 13.42 0.02
C GLY A 33 25.25 12.58 -1.25
N GLY A 34 24.05 12.50 -1.83
CA GLY A 34 23.79 11.79 -3.08
C GLY A 34 22.31 11.50 -3.17
N HIS A 35 21.54 12.44 -3.73
CA HIS A 35 20.19 12.10 -4.19
C HIS A 35 20.37 11.00 -5.24
N ALA A 36 20.14 9.75 -4.85
CA ALA A 36 20.07 8.65 -5.79
C ALA A 36 19.01 9.04 -6.82
N GLU A 37 19.42 9.30 -8.08
CA GLU A 37 18.50 9.67 -9.15
C GLU A 37 17.32 8.70 -9.13
N HIS A 38 16.13 9.23 -8.81
CA HIS A 38 14.96 8.38 -8.70
C HIS A 38 14.54 7.92 -10.10
N ARG A 39 14.91 6.68 -10.43
CA ARG A 39 14.58 6.02 -11.70
C ARG A 39 13.13 5.57 -11.68
N ASP A 40 12.26 6.39 -12.25
CA ASP A 40 10.83 6.14 -12.38
C ASP A 40 10.51 5.02 -13.39
N LEU A 41 9.22 4.67 -13.54
CA LEU A 41 8.79 3.67 -14.52
C LEU A 41 9.19 4.04 -15.95
N SER A 42 9.14 5.33 -16.29
CA SER A 42 9.47 5.82 -17.64
C SER A 42 10.93 5.50 -17.98
N PHE A 43 11.84 5.79 -17.05
CA PHE A 43 13.26 5.44 -17.17
C PHE A 43 13.45 3.95 -17.42
N TRP A 44 12.84 3.08 -16.60
CA TRP A 44 13.03 1.64 -16.76
C TRP A 44 12.44 1.09 -18.05
N MET A 45 11.30 1.63 -18.51
CA MET A 45 10.71 1.22 -19.78
C MET A 45 11.58 1.63 -20.97
N GLU A 46 12.28 2.75 -20.90
CA GLU A 46 13.29 3.14 -21.88
C GLU A 46 14.54 2.25 -21.79
N GLN A 47 14.98 1.93 -20.56
CA GLN A 47 16.12 1.06 -20.33
C GLN A 47 15.89 -0.35 -20.90
N VAL A 48 14.66 -0.89 -20.84
CA VAL A 48 14.32 -2.15 -21.52
C VAL A 48 14.64 -2.10 -23.01
N LEU A 49 14.42 -0.96 -23.68
CA LEU A 49 14.73 -0.83 -25.10
C LEU A 49 16.25 -0.75 -25.34
N LYS A 50 16.98 0.00 -24.50
CA LYS A 50 18.44 0.12 -24.58
C LYS A 50 19.14 -1.22 -24.35
N GLU A 51 18.82 -1.90 -23.25
CA GLU A 51 19.42 -3.20 -22.91
C GLU A 51 19.06 -4.28 -23.92
N ARG A 52 17.86 -4.21 -24.52
CA ARG A 52 17.46 -5.13 -25.59
C ARG A 52 18.38 -4.99 -26.81
N GLU A 53 18.75 -3.76 -27.17
CA GLU A 53 19.67 -3.51 -28.28
C GLU A 53 21.09 -4.01 -27.96
N LEU A 54 21.54 -3.84 -26.72
CA LEU A 54 22.83 -4.39 -26.27
C LEU A 54 22.84 -5.92 -26.33
N VAL A 55 21.80 -6.61 -25.81
CA VAL A 55 21.69 -8.07 -25.91
C VAL A 55 21.64 -8.55 -27.36
N ARG A 56 21.01 -7.77 -28.26
CA ARG A 56 20.94 -8.09 -29.68
C ARG A 56 22.32 -7.97 -30.36
N ALA A 57 23.13 -6.99 -29.96
CA ALA A 57 24.47 -6.79 -30.49
C ALA A 57 25.49 -7.78 -29.89
N SER A 58 25.45 -7.98 -28.57
CA SER A 58 26.32 -8.89 -27.82
C SER A 58 25.57 -9.51 -26.63
N PRO A 59 25.13 -10.76 -26.73
CA PRO A 59 24.38 -11.43 -25.67
C PRO A 59 25.32 -11.98 -24.58
N SER A 60 26.02 -11.10 -23.88
CA SER A 60 26.81 -11.45 -22.70
C SER A 60 25.89 -11.78 -21.50
N PRO A 61 26.37 -12.55 -20.51
CA PRO A 61 25.61 -12.80 -19.27
C PRO A 61 25.15 -11.50 -18.57
N ASP A 62 26.01 -10.47 -18.57
CA ASP A 62 25.71 -9.17 -17.96
C ASP A 62 24.61 -8.43 -18.72
N ALA A 63 24.67 -8.38 -20.06
CA ALA A 63 23.62 -7.74 -20.86
C ALA A 63 22.26 -8.43 -20.68
N VAL A 64 22.25 -9.77 -20.62
CA VAL A 64 21.05 -10.56 -20.32
C VAL A 64 20.52 -10.24 -18.93
N HIS A 65 21.42 -10.12 -17.94
CA HIS A 65 21.08 -9.74 -16.57
C HIS A 65 20.44 -8.35 -16.51
N ASP A 66 21.04 -7.34 -17.15
CA ASP A 66 20.59 -5.95 -17.12
C ASP A 66 19.23 -5.78 -17.81
N LEU A 67 19.02 -6.45 -18.95
CA LEU A 67 17.71 -6.50 -19.59
C LEU A 67 16.65 -7.14 -18.68
N ARG A 68 17.00 -8.24 -18.00
CA ARG A 68 16.10 -8.90 -17.03
C ARG A 68 15.79 -7.96 -15.85
N VAL A 69 16.78 -7.23 -15.35
CA VAL A 69 16.61 -6.25 -14.27
C VAL A 69 15.67 -5.13 -14.70
N ALA A 70 15.87 -4.54 -15.88
CA ALA A 70 15.01 -3.47 -16.41
C ALA A 70 13.56 -3.94 -16.59
N ILE A 71 13.34 -5.15 -17.11
CA ILE A 71 11.98 -5.71 -17.23
C ILE A 71 11.37 -6.01 -15.86
N ARG A 72 12.14 -6.59 -14.93
CA ARG A 72 11.66 -6.87 -13.56
C ARG A 72 11.19 -5.59 -12.89
N ARG A 73 11.97 -4.50 -13.00
CA ARG A 73 11.63 -3.17 -12.47
C ARG A 73 10.25 -2.71 -12.94
N CYS A 74 10.04 -2.72 -14.26
CA CYS A 74 8.77 -2.34 -14.86
C CYS A 74 7.62 -3.19 -14.30
N ARG A 75 7.80 -4.52 -14.30
CA ARG A 75 6.78 -5.47 -13.85
C ARG A 75 6.45 -5.35 -12.36
N SER A 76 7.44 -5.03 -11.53
CA SER A 76 7.26 -4.81 -10.09
C SER A 76 6.46 -3.55 -9.81
N VAL A 77 6.79 -2.43 -10.47
CA VAL A 77 6.01 -1.19 -10.37
C VAL A 77 4.57 -1.44 -10.81
N ALA A 78 4.36 -2.09 -11.97
CA ALA A 78 3.01 -2.36 -12.45
C ALA A 78 2.21 -3.27 -11.52
N ALA A 79 2.84 -4.26 -10.90
CA ALA A 79 2.15 -5.11 -9.92
C ALA A 79 1.70 -4.31 -8.70
N ALA A 80 2.52 -3.39 -8.18
CA ALA A 80 2.15 -2.54 -7.06
C ALA A 80 1.06 -1.51 -7.44
N MET A 81 1.15 -0.93 -8.64
CA MET A 81 0.20 0.07 -9.11
C MET A 81 -1.17 -0.53 -9.44
N GLU A 82 -1.23 -1.74 -10.01
CA GLU A 82 -2.47 -2.45 -10.35
C GLU A 82 -3.41 -2.63 -9.15
N GLU A 83 -2.88 -2.69 -7.94
CA GLU A 83 -3.67 -2.81 -6.71
C GLU A 83 -4.37 -1.51 -6.31
N MET A 84 -3.83 -0.35 -6.73
CA MET A 84 -4.45 0.95 -6.51
C MET A 84 -5.29 1.38 -7.71
N ASP A 85 -4.74 1.15 -8.90
CA ASP A 85 -5.28 1.52 -10.19
C ASP A 85 -5.51 0.24 -11.01
N PRO A 86 -6.74 -0.32 -10.99
CA PRO A 86 -7.08 -1.55 -11.70
C PRO A 86 -7.21 -1.38 -13.22
N ASP A 87 -6.66 -0.31 -13.81
CA ASP A 87 -6.69 -0.09 -15.25
C ASP A 87 -6.00 -1.24 -16.03
N PRO A 88 -6.62 -1.77 -17.11
CA PRO A 88 -6.06 -2.84 -17.93
C PRO A 88 -4.66 -2.59 -18.50
N VAL A 89 -4.17 -1.34 -18.54
CA VAL A 89 -2.82 -0.99 -19.02
C VAL A 89 -1.71 -1.65 -18.19
N TRP A 90 -1.91 -1.84 -16.88
CA TRP A 90 -0.92 -2.48 -16.00
C TRP A 90 -0.74 -3.97 -16.33
N PRO A 91 -1.81 -4.79 -16.37
CA PRO A 91 -1.73 -6.14 -16.90
C PRO A 91 -1.22 -6.22 -18.34
N ALA A 92 -1.60 -5.27 -19.21
CA ALA A 92 -1.16 -5.25 -20.61
C ALA A 92 0.36 -5.12 -20.73
N MET A 93 0.98 -4.21 -19.96
CA MET A 93 2.44 -4.08 -19.92
C MET A 93 3.12 -5.33 -19.35
N ARG A 94 2.59 -5.89 -18.25
CA ARG A 94 3.11 -7.15 -17.69
C ARG A 94 3.02 -8.31 -18.70
N ARG A 95 1.97 -8.34 -19.54
CA ARG A 95 1.81 -9.33 -20.62
C ARG A 95 2.80 -9.09 -21.77
N ALA A 96 2.99 -7.84 -22.21
CA ALA A 96 3.90 -7.49 -23.29
C ALA A 96 5.34 -7.96 -23.02
N ALA A 97 5.82 -7.82 -21.78
CA ALA A 97 7.16 -8.28 -21.39
C ALA A 97 7.23 -9.77 -20.97
N ARG A 98 6.11 -10.50 -20.89
CA ARG A 98 6.06 -11.82 -20.26
C ARG A 98 6.90 -12.86 -20.99
N LYS A 99 6.75 -12.96 -22.32
CA LYS A 99 7.46 -13.97 -23.13
C LYS A 99 8.97 -13.75 -23.05
N LEU A 100 9.41 -12.52 -23.29
CA LEU A 100 10.82 -12.11 -23.17
C LEU A 100 11.39 -12.40 -21.78
N PHE A 101 10.70 -11.95 -20.72
CA PHE A 101 11.18 -12.17 -19.36
C PHE A 101 11.29 -13.66 -18.97
N ARG A 102 10.37 -14.50 -19.46
CA ARG A 102 10.42 -15.95 -19.21
C ARG A 102 11.61 -16.60 -19.91
N ALA A 103 11.88 -16.24 -21.16
CA ALA A 103 13.01 -16.79 -21.91
C ALA A 103 14.35 -16.41 -21.27
N LEU A 104 14.53 -15.13 -20.91
CA LEU A 104 15.70 -14.64 -20.19
C LEU A 104 15.83 -15.27 -18.79
N GLY A 105 14.69 -15.52 -18.14
CA GLY A 105 14.62 -16.19 -16.84
C GLY A 105 15.15 -17.62 -16.92
N ALA A 106 14.64 -18.42 -17.86
CA ALA A 106 15.07 -19.80 -18.05
C ALA A 106 16.57 -19.91 -18.34
N LEU A 107 17.11 -19.03 -19.21
CA LEU A 107 18.55 -18.96 -19.48
C LEU A 107 19.35 -18.67 -18.20
N ARG A 108 18.97 -17.64 -17.43
CA ARG A 108 19.69 -17.31 -16.19
C ARG A 108 19.53 -18.40 -15.13
N ASP A 109 18.38 -19.05 -15.03
CA ASP A 109 18.15 -20.11 -14.06
C ASP A 109 19.07 -21.32 -14.40
N ALA A 110 19.27 -21.67 -15.67
CA ALA A 110 20.25 -22.69 -16.08
C ALA A 110 21.70 -22.30 -15.75
N GLN A 111 22.09 -21.03 -15.99
CA GLN A 111 23.42 -20.52 -15.63
C GLN A 111 23.67 -20.55 -14.11
N VAL A 112 22.67 -20.20 -13.30
CA VAL A 112 22.75 -20.31 -11.84
C VAL A 112 22.94 -21.76 -11.41
N MET A 113 22.19 -22.70 -12.01
CA MET A 113 22.34 -24.12 -11.70
C MET A 113 23.73 -24.65 -12.05
N GLU A 114 24.29 -24.26 -13.20
CA GLU A 114 25.66 -24.62 -13.58
C GLU A 114 26.70 -24.06 -12.58
N GLU A 115 26.56 -22.79 -12.18
CA GLU A 115 27.40 -22.18 -11.15
C GLU A 115 27.35 -22.94 -9.82
N LEU A 116 26.15 -23.39 -9.41
CA LEU A 116 25.95 -24.13 -8.17
C LEU A 116 26.53 -25.55 -8.24
N VAL A 117 26.37 -26.25 -9.36
CA VAL A 117 26.96 -27.57 -9.57
C VAL A 117 28.49 -27.50 -9.49
N LYS A 118 29.10 -26.51 -10.14
CA LYS A 118 30.55 -26.28 -10.08
C LYS A 118 31.03 -25.96 -8.66
N LYS A 119 30.22 -25.20 -7.90
CA LYS A 119 30.57 -24.74 -6.56
C LYS A 119 30.45 -25.82 -5.49
N PHE A 120 29.41 -26.65 -5.56
CA PHE A 120 29.06 -27.60 -4.50
C PHE A 120 29.29 -29.07 -4.86
N GLY A 121 29.48 -29.38 -6.15
CA GLY A 121 29.78 -30.73 -6.58
C GLY A 121 31.19 -31.15 -6.18
N PRO A 122 31.39 -32.35 -5.61
CA PRO A 122 32.73 -32.85 -5.31
C PRO A 122 33.59 -32.94 -6.58
N GLU A 123 34.90 -32.72 -6.45
CA GLU A 123 35.83 -32.87 -7.57
C GLU A 123 35.86 -34.34 -8.03
N ASN A 124 35.89 -34.56 -9.35
CA ASN A 124 35.87 -35.88 -10.00
C ASN A 124 34.62 -36.74 -9.74
N ASP A 125 33.53 -36.15 -9.26
CA ASP A 125 32.25 -36.85 -9.04
C ASP A 125 31.47 -37.06 -10.36
N PRO A 126 30.97 -38.29 -10.63
CA PRO A 126 30.24 -38.59 -11.86
C PRO A 126 28.92 -37.82 -11.98
N VAL A 127 28.22 -37.57 -10.86
CA VAL A 127 26.98 -36.78 -10.84
C VAL A 127 27.26 -35.33 -11.22
N ARG A 128 28.34 -34.74 -10.68
CA ARG A 128 28.81 -33.40 -11.07
C ARG A 128 29.08 -33.32 -12.58
N ALA A 129 29.90 -34.22 -13.12
CA ALA A 129 30.27 -34.22 -14.53
C ALA A 129 29.03 -34.32 -15.46
N HIS A 130 28.08 -35.18 -15.10
CA HIS A 130 26.83 -35.31 -15.83
C HIS A 130 25.99 -34.02 -15.80
N LEU A 131 25.78 -33.44 -14.61
CA LEU A 131 24.99 -32.23 -14.45
C LEU A 131 25.62 -31.02 -15.17
N GLU A 132 26.95 -30.89 -15.12
CA GLU A 132 27.66 -29.86 -15.89
C GLU A 132 27.44 -30.02 -17.40
N GLY A 133 27.54 -31.25 -17.92
CA GLY A 133 27.24 -31.55 -19.32
C GLY A 133 25.80 -31.23 -19.71
N TYR A 134 24.84 -31.61 -18.86
CA TYR A 134 23.41 -31.35 -19.06
C TYR A 134 23.10 -29.85 -19.10
N PHE A 135 23.53 -29.06 -18.11
CA PHE A 135 23.25 -27.62 -18.06
C PHE A 135 23.94 -26.85 -19.17
N LYS A 136 25.17 -27.24 -19.55
CA LYS A 136 25.89 -26.65 -20.69
C LYS A 136 25.16 -26.87 -22.01
N ALA A 137 24.62 -28.08 -22.24
CA ALA A 137 23.82 -28.38 -23.42
C ALA A 137 22.50 -27.57 -23.43
N GLN A 138 21.83 -27.46 -22.29
CA GLN A 138 20.62 -26.65 -22.17
C GLN A 138 20.87 -25.16 -22.37
N GLU A 139 22.00 -24.62 -21.91
CA GLU A 139 22.31 -23.20 -22.02
C GLU A 139 22.31 -22.74 -23.49
N ALA A 140 22.92 -23.50 -24.39
CA ALA A 140 22.97 -23.17 -25.82
C ALA A 140 21.56 -23.06 -26.43
N GLN A 141 20.68 -24.02 -26.10
CA GLN A 141 19.29 -24.03 -26.55
C GLN A 141 18.50 -22.84 -25.97
N LEU A 142 18.63 -22.61 -24.66
CA LEU A 142 17.94 -21.52 -23.96
C LEU A 142 18.42 -20.15 -24.44
N ARG A 143 19.70 -20.02 -24.81
CA ARG A 143 20.27 -18.81 -25.39
C ARG A 143 19.64 -18.49 -26.74
N ALA A 144 19.48 -19.49 -27.62
CA ALA A 144 18.78 -19.31 -28.89
C ALA A 144 17.32 -18.87 -28.68
N VAL A 145 16.61 -19.49 -27.72
CA VAL A 145 15.24 -19.11 -27.34
C VAL A 145 15.17 -17.67 -26.82
N ALA A 146 16.11 -17.26 -25.96
CA ALA A 146 16.20 -15.91 -25.42
C ALA A 146 16.43 -14.87 -26.52
N LEU A 147 17.38 -15.12 -27.43
CA LEU A 147 17.67 -14.26 -28.58
C LEU A 147 16.47 -14.14 -29.52
N HIS A 148 15.76 -15.24 -29.78
CA HIS A 148 14.52 -15.21 -30.56
C HIS A 148 13.46 -14.34 -29.89
N ALA A 149 13.29 -14.46 -28.56
CA ALA A 149 12.35 -13.65 -27.80
C ALA A 149 12.73 -12.15 -27.79
N VAL A 150 14.03 -11.83 -27.73
CA VAL A 150 14.58 -10.47 -27.86
C VAL A 150 14.21 -9.90 -29.23
N ALA A 151 14.43 -10.66 -30.31
CA ALA A 151 14.12 -10.23 -31.67
C ALA A 151 12.62 -9.97 -31.88
N LYS A 152 11.75 -10.84 -31.34
CA LYS A 152 10.28 -10.76 -31.48
C LYS A 152 9.59 -9.79 -30.51
N PHE A 153 10.32 -9.08 -29.66
CA PHE A 153 9.72 -8.15 -28.71
C PHE A 153 9.04 -6.97 -29.43
N ASP A 154 7.77 -6.72 -29.11
CA ASP A 154 6.97 -5.67 -29.73
C ASP A 154 7.30 -4.27 -29.16
N ILE A 155 8.26 -3.61 -29.80
CA ILE A 155 8.73 -2.27 -29.44
C ILE A 155 7.62 -1.23 -29.60
N LYS A 156 6.74 -1.37 -30.61
CA LYS A 156 5.70 -0.37 -30.91
C LYS A 156 4.66 -0.35 -29.78
N SER A 157 4.16 -1.52 -29.41
CA SER A 157 3.22 -1.66 -28.28
C SER A 157 3.87 -1.24 -26.96
N TRP A 158 5.14 -1.57 -26.73
CA TRP A 158 5.85 -1.15 -25.51
C TRP A 158 5.97 0.37 -25.38
N LYS A 159 6.35 1.07 -26.46
CA LYS A 159 6.42 2.55 -26.48
C LYS A 159 5.05 3.19 -26.29
N HIS A 160 4.00 2.62 -26.87
CA HIS A 160 2.63 3.08 -26.65
C HIS A 160 2.23 2.95 -25.16
N LEU A 161 2.44 1.77 -24.57
CA LEU A 161 2.17 1.51 -23.16
C LEU A 161 2.95 2.47 -22.25
N ALA A 162 4.23 2.73 -22.54
CA ALA A 162 5.04 3.66 -21.75
C ALA A 162 4.43 5.07 -21.70
N ARG A 163 3.89 5.55 -22.83
CA ARG A 163 3.23 6.87 -22.91
C ARG A 163 1.96 6.94 -22.07
N VAL A 164 1.14 5.88 -22.11
CA VAL A 164 -0.11 5.80 -21.35
C VAL A 164 0.20 5.67 -19.85
N LEU A 165 1.06 4.73 -19.47
CA LEU A 165 1.42 4.44 -18.08
C LEU A 165 2.04 5.62 -17.34
N ARG A 166 2.74 6.53 -18.05
CA ARG A 166 3.28 7.77 -17.47
C ARG A 166 2.20 8.64 -16.83
N LYS A 167 0.95 8.61 -17.34
CA LYS A 167 -0.17 9.36 -16.73
C LYS A 167 -0.67 8.68 -15.47
N HIS A 168 -0.77 7.35 -15.49
CA HIS A 168 -1.25 6.56 -14.36
C HIS A 168 -0.25 6.55 -13.20
N SER A 169 1.06 6.43 -13.49
CA SER A 169 2.10 6.41 -12.44
C SER A 169 2.17 7.70 -11.62
N ARG A 170 1.73 8.84 -12.17
CA ARG A 170 1.69 10.13 -11.45
C ARG A 170 0.61 10.19 -10.37
N GLN A 171 -0.37 9.29 -10.39
CA GLN A 171 -1.45 9.29 -9.41
C GLN A 171 -0.98 8.79 -8.03
N VAL A 172 0.13 8.05 -7.98
CA VAL A 172 0.75 7.52 -6.77
C VAL A 172 2.19 8.03 -6.71
N PRO A 173 2.44 9.21 -6.14
CA PRO A 173 3.79 9.77 -6.06
C PRO A 173 4.68 8.89 -5.18
N ALA A 174 5.92 8.68 -5.63
CA ALA A 174 6.96 8.05 -4.82
C ALA A 174 7.18 8.85 -3.52
N GLY A 175 7.42 8.14 -2.41
CA GLY A 175 7.53 8.71 -1.07
C GLY A 175 6.20 9.12 -0.42
N GLY A 176 5.07 9.06 -1.16
CA GLY A 176 3.77 9.44 -0.62
C GLY A 176 3.19 8.43 0.38
N LEU A 177 2.26 8.88 1.22
CA LEU A 177 1.54 8.04 2.20
C LEU A 177 0.87 6.80 1.59
N ALA A 178 0.39 6.89 0.34
CA ALA A 178 -0.18 5.75 -0.37
C ALA A 178 0.89 4.66 -0.65
N ALA A 179 2.10 5.06 -1.05
CA ALA A 179 3.23 4.15 -1.23
C ALA A 179 3.69 3.54 0.11
N GLU A 180 3.74 4.33 1.18
CA GLU A 180 4.02 3.83 2.52
C GLU A 180 3.00 2.78 2.98
N CYS A 181 1.72 2.98 2.64
CA CYS A 181 0.65 2.02 2.91
C CYS A 181 0.89 0.67 2.23
N LEU A 182 1.23 0.67 0.92
CA LEU A 182 1.56 -0.57 0.20
C LEU A 182 2.78 -1.25 0.79
N ALA A 183 3.83 -0.48 1.12
CA ALA A 183 5.03 -1.05 1.73
C ALA A 183 4.70 -1.72 3.08
N LEU A 184 3.82 -1.12 3.88
CA LEU A 184 3.34 -1.71 5.14
C LEU A 184 2.55 -3.00 4.93
N GLU A 185 1.67 -3.06 3.93
CA GLU A 185 0.95 -4.29 3.56
C GLU A 185 1.91 -5.41 3.19
N ARG A 186 2.87 -5.13 2.28
CA ARG A 186 3.85 -6.11 1.85
C ARG A 186 4.78 -6.53 2.99
N PHE A 187 5.10 -5.62 3.90
CA PHE A 187 5.83 -5.92 5.12
C PHE A 187 5.04 -6.90 6.01
N GLN A 188 3.76 -6.64 6.26
CA GLN A 188 2.91 -7.48 7.10
C GLN A 188 2.77 -8.90 6.52
N ASP A 189 2.50 -9.01 5.21
CA ASP A 189 2.46 -10.30 4.51
C ASP A 189 3.78 -11.07 4.66
N ALA A 190 4.91 -10.39 4.45
CA ALA A 190 6.22 -11.00 4.55
C ALA A 190 6.57 -11.39 5.99
N LYS A 191 6.15 -10.60 6.99
CA LYS A 191 6.36 -10.89 8.40
C LYS A 191 5.53 -12.08 8.88
N GLU A 192 4.31 -12.23 8.39
CA GLU A 192 3.49 -13.42 8.67
C GLU A 192 4.12 -14.69 8.09
N LEU A 193 4.57 -14.63 6.84
CA LEU A 193 5.27 -15.75 6.20
C LEU A 193 6.61 -16.06 6.85
N HIS A 194 7.30 -15.04 7.38
CA HIS A 194 8.51 -15.23 8.19
C HIS A 194 8.21 -16.04 9.46
N ALA A 195 7.15 -15.70 10.19
CA ALA A 195 6.74 -16.46 11.37
C ALA A 195 6.39 -17.92 11.03
N LYS A 196 5.76 -18.17 9.86
CA LYS A 196 5.46 -19.52 9.36
C LYS A 196 6.72 -20.28 8.95
N ALA A 197 7.64 -19.65 8.24
CA ALA A 197 8.89 -20.26 7.78
C ALA A 197 9.80 -20.67 8.96
N LEU A 198 9.85 -19.88 10.04
CA LEU A 198 10.66 -20.20 11.21
C LEU A 198 10.23 -21.47 11.95
N ARG A 199 8.99 -21.93 11.77
CA ARG A 199 8.44 -23.12 12.46
C ARG A 199 8.74 -24.43 11.75
N THR A 200 9.44 -24.40 10.62
CA THR A 200 9.65 -25.59 9.78
C THR A 200 10.88 -25.46 8.92
N GLU A 201 11.49 -26.58 8.58
CA GLU A 201 12.63 -26.60 7.65
C GLU A 201 12.21 -26.92 6.22
N LYS A 202 10.92 -27.21 5.99
CA LYS A 202 10.39 -27.60 4.67
C LYS A 202 10.60 -26.47 3.64
N PRO A 203 10.97 -26.78 2.38
CA PRO A 203 11.24 -25.78 1.34
C PRO A 203 10.08 -24.79 1.08
N LYS A 204 8.84 -25.29 1.05
CA LYS A 204 7.66 -24.51 0.60
C LYS A 204 7.41 -23.23 1.43
N PRO A 205 7.40 -23.25 2.77
CA PRO A 205 7.28 -22.03 3.58
C PRO A 205 8.40 -21.01 3.38
N TRP A 206 9.66 -21.47 3.24
CA TRP A 206 10.81 -20.59 2.97
C TRP A 206 10.73 -19.96 1.58
N HIS A 207 10.28 -20.71 0.57
CA HIS A 207 10.01 -20.19 -0.76
C HIS A 207 8.89 -19.14 -0.78
N ALA A 208 7.80 -19.37 -0.03
CA ALA A 208 6.71 -18.39 0.10
C ALA A 208 7.21 -17.09 0.75
N LEU A 209 7.99 -17.19 1.83
CA LEU A 209 8.66 -16.05 2.45
C LEU A 209 9.57 -15.31 1.46
N ARG A 210 10.41 -16.02 0.70
CA ARG A 210 11.26 -15.42 -0.34
C ARG A 210 10.46 -14.59 -1.33
N ILE A 211 9.35 -15.13 -1.85
CA ILE A 211 8.48 -14.40 -2.79
C ILE A 211 7.93 -13.13 -2.13
N SER A 212 7.44 -13.22 -0.89
CA SER A 212 6.85 -12.07 -0.20
C SER A 212 7.90 -11.00 0.13
N LEU A 213 9.09 -11.40 0.59
CA LEU A 213 10.19 -10.46 0.83
C LEU A 213 10.62 -9.74 -0.45
N LYS A 214 10.66 -10.44 -1.59
CA LYS A 214 10.92 -9.81 -2.89
C LYS A 214 9.87 -8.75 -3.21
N ARG A 215 8.58 -9.05 -2.99
CA ARG A 215 7.49 -8.07 -3.20
C ARG A 215 7.66 -6.85 -2.28
N PHE A 216 7.99 -7.07 -1.01
CA PHE A 216 8.28 -5.98 -0.07
C PHE A 216 9.45 -5.13 -0.53
N ARG A 217 10.63 -5.75 -0.78
CA ARG A 217 11.82 -5.05 -1.28
C ARG A 217 11.50 -4.24 -2.53
N TYR A 218 10.83 -4.82 -3.52
CA TYR A 218 10.57 -4.15 -4.79
C TYR A 218 9.58 -2.99 -4.66
N THR A 219 8.65 -3.08 -3.71
CA THR A 219 7.73 -1.99 -3.37
C THR A 219 8.50 -0.82 -2.77
N VAL A 220 9.34 -1.08 -1.75
CA VAL A 220 10.19 -0.06 -1.13
C VAL A 220 11.13 0.56 -2.16
N GLU A 221 11.80 -0.28 -2.95
CA GLU A 221 12.77 0.13 -3.94
C GLU A 221 12.20 1.02 -5.05
N SER A 222 10.94 0.79 -5.42
CA SER A 222 10.32 1.56 -6.51
C SER A 222 9.52 2.74 -6.01
N LEU A 223 8.92 2.66 -4.82
CA LEU A 223 7.95 3.64 -4.33
C LEU A 223 8.43 4.42 -3.12
N LEU A 224 9.48 3.99 -2.42
CA LEU A 224 10.03 4.64 -1.23
C LEU A 224 11.56 4.79 -1.38
N PRO A 225 12.05 5.62 -2.32
CA PRO A 225 13.48 5.72 -2.66
C PRO A 225 14.36 6.10 -1.46
N GLU A 226 13.88 6.98 -0.58
CA GLU A 226 14.62 7.37 0.63
C GLU A 226 14.78 6.21 1.61
N HIS A 227 13.72 5.45 1.86
CA HIS A 227 13.78 4.24 2.69
C HIS A 227 14.67 3.18 2.04
N TYR A 228 14.57 3.03 0.71
CA TYR A 228 15.41 2.09 -0.02
C TYR A 228 16.89 2.44 0.06
N ALA A 229 17.27 3.73 -0.01
CA ALA A 229 18.66 4.14 0.13
C ALA A 229 19.27 3.60 1.44
N ILE A 230 18.52 3.68 2.53
CA ILE A 230 18.93 3.21 3.86
C ILE A 230 18.88 1.67 3.98
N TRP A 231 17.86 1.03 3.38
CA TRP A 231 17.59 -0.40 3.58
C TRP A 231 18.17 -1.30 2.50
N SER A 232 18.70 -0.74 1.41
CA SER A 232 19.06 -1.47 0.18
C SER A 232 20.01 -2.63 0.46
N GLU A 233 21.08 -2.40 1.23
CA GLU A 233 22.07 -3.42 1.58
C GLU A 233 21.45 -4.56 2.39
N ASN A 234 20.71 -4.24 3.44
CA ASN A 234 20.09 -5.25 4.32
C ASN A 234 18.97 -6.02 3.61
N LEU A 235 18.14 -5.35 2.81
CA LEU A 235 17.12 -6.01 2.00
C LEU A 235 17.75 -6.91 0.94
N LYS A 236 18.84 -6.48 0.31
CA LYS A 236 19.60 -7.30 -0.64
C LYS A 236 20.16 -8.53 0.06
N ARG A 237 20.86 -8.36 1.19
CA ARG A 237 21.45 -9.46 1.96
C ARG A 237 20.43 -10.53 2.36
N VAL A 238 19.27 -10.12 2.88
CA VAL A 238 18.22 -11.08 3.27
C VAL A 238 17.57 -11.74 2.05
N GLN A 239 17.38 -11.00 0.95
CA GLN A 239 16.87 -11.58 -0.29
C GLN A 239 17.85 -12.61 -0.86
N ASP A 240 19.15 -12.33 -0.84
CA ASP A 240 20.18 -13.19 -1.40
C ASP A 240 20.28 -14.49 -0.58
N LEU A 241 20.27 -14.41 0.77
CA LEU A 241 20.19 -15.59 1.64
C LEU A 241 18.98 -16.48 1.33
N LEU A 242 17.79 -15.89 1.21
CA LEU A 242 16.58 -16.65 0.86
C LEU A 242 16.61 -17.16 -0.59
N GLY A 243 17.33 -16.46 -1.48
CA GLY A 243 17.64 -16.90 -2.83
C GLY A 243 18.46 -18.17 -2.81
N GLU A 244 19.62 -18.13 -2.17
CA GLU A 244 20.53 -19.26 -2.03
C GLU A 244 19.84 -20.48 -1.40
N VAL A 245 19.03 -20.30 -0.34
CA VAL A 245 18.24 -21.40 0.25
C VAL A 245 17.32 -22.04 -0.77
N HIS A 246 16.63 -21.23 -1.59
CA HIS A 246 15.75 -21.75 -2.62
C HIS A 246 16.52 -22.45 -3.75
N ASP A 247 17.66 -21.90 -4.16
CA ASP A 247 18.46 -22.46 -5.23
C ASP A 247 19.10 -23.80 -4.79
N LEU A 248 19.49 -23.92 -3.51
CA LEU A 248 19.91 -25.18 -2.87
C LEU A 248 18.76 -26.21 -2.79
N ASP A 249 17.54 -25.77 -2.47
CA ASP A 249 16.35 -26.65 -2.48
C ASP A 249 16.09 -27.21 -3.90
N VAL A 250 16.22 -26.37 -4.93
CA VAL A 250 16.08 -26.79 -6.34
C VAL A 250 17.20 -27.75 -6.74
N LEU A 251 18.43 -27.47 -6.35
CA LEU A 251 19.57 -28.36 -6.61
C LEU A 251 19.39 -29.72 -5.95
N SER A 252 18.91 -29.77 -4.72
CA SER A 252 18.59 -31.04 -4.04
C SER A 252 17.56 -31.85 -4.82
N ASP A 253 16.51 -31.19 -5.32
CA ASP A 253 15.47 -31.86 -6.11
C ASP A 253 15.99 -32.36 -7.47
N VAL A 254 16.89 -31.61 -8.13
CA VAL A 254 17.53 -32.04 -9.39
C VAL A 254 18.41 -33.26 -9.16
N VAL A 255 19.29 -33.22 -8.15
CA VAL A 255 20.19 -34.34 -7.82
C VAL A 255 19.38 -35.61 -7.49
N LYS A 256 18.28 -35.49 -6.72
CA LYS A 256 17.42 -36.63 -6.35
C LYS A 256 16.64 -37.28 -7.50
N LYS A 257 16.22 -36.49 -8.49
CA LYS A 257 15.37 -36.95 -9.60
C LYS A 257 16.14 -37.55 -10.76
N SER A 258 17.46 -37.53 -10.68
CA SER A 258 18.28 -37.98 -11.76
C SER A 258 18.41 -39.50 -11.68
N ASP A 259 18.05 -40.18 -12.77
CA ASP A 259 18.14 -41.64 -12.91
C ASP A 259 19.61 -42.07 -13.09
N PHE A 260 20.44 -41.84 -12.06
CA PHE A 260 21.85 -42.18 -12.09
C PHE A 260 22.04 -43.67 -11.75
N VAL A 261 22.64 -44.42 -12.69
CA VAL A 261 22.74 -45.89 -12.69
C VAL A 261 23.76 -46.42 -11.66
N GLU A 262 24.65 -45.58 -11.16
CA GLU A 262 25.64 -45.92 -10.13
C GLU A 262 25.81 -44.71 -9.20
N THR A 263 26.13 -44.94 -7.92
CA THR A 263 26.52 -43.96 -6.87
C THR A 263 25.46 -43.48 -5.85
N GLU A 264 24.89 -44.39 -5.06
CA GLU A 264 24.17 -44.02 -3.83
C GLU A 264 25.04 -43.16 -2.89
N ASP A 265 26.34 -43.44 -2.82
CA ASP A 265 27.32 -42.67 -2.04
C ASP A 265 27.48 -41.22 -2.50
N SER A 266 27.56 -40.97 -3.81
CA SER A 266 27.62 -39.60 -4.34
C SER A 266 26.33 -38.84 -4.02
N LEU A 267 25.16 -39.48 -4.19
CA LEU A 267 23.88 -38.85 -3.85
C LEU A 267 23.80 -38.46 -2.37
N ASN A 268 24.30 -39.32 -1.48
CA ASN A 268 24.41 -39.04 -0.05
C ASN A 268 25.37 -37.88 0.24
N LEU A 269 26.53 -37.85 -0.41
CA LEU A 269 27.51 -36.77 -0.27
C LEU A 269 26.95 -35.42 -0.74
N TRP A 270 26.27 -35.39 -1.88
CA TRP A 270 25.57 -34.20 -2.37
C TRP A 270 24.48 -33.74 -1.39
N ALA A 271 23.68 -34.67 -0.85
CA ALA A 271 22.64 -34.35 0.12
C ALA A 271 23.23 -33.74 1.40
N GLU A 272 24.36 -34.25 1.87
CA GLU A 272 25.06 -33.72 3.04
C GLU A 272 25.59 -32.30 2.79
N ILE A 273 26.30 -32.08 1.67
CA ILE A 273 26.87 -30.77 1.30
C ILE A 273 25.76 -29.72 1.17
N ILE A 274 24.72 -30.02 0.38
CA ILE A 274 23.58 -29.11 0.17
C ILE A 274 22.88 -28.83 1.51
N GLY A 275 22.66 -29.86 2.32
CA GLY A 275 22.02 -29.74 3.63
C GLY A 275 22.81 -28.82 4.57
N ARG A 276 24.13 -28.96 4.62
CA ARG A 276 25.04 -28.14 5.43
C ARG A 276 24.99 -26.68 5.01
N GLU A 277 25.17 -26.41 3.73
CA GLU A 277 25.15 -25.04 3.16
C GLU A 277 23.81 -24.37 3.41
N ARG A 278 22.72 -25.10 3.18
CA ARG A 278 21.37 -24.60 3.43
C ARG A 278 21.19 -24.20 4.89
N GLN A 279 21.62 -25.05 5.83
CA GLN A 279 21.52 -24.76 7.26
C GLN A 279 22.36 -23.55 7.66
N GLU A 280 23.53 -23.37 7.07
CA GLU A 280 24.34 -22.16 7.30
C GLU A 280 23.58 -20.90 6.90
N ARG A 281 22.99 -20.85 5.70
CA ARG A 281 22.22 -19.69 5.23
C ARG A 281 21.02 -19.41 6.13
N LEU A 282 20.33 -20.45 6.59
CA LEU A 282 19.21 -20.33 7.54
C LEU A 282 19.66 -19.81 8.91
N ARG A 283 20.84 -20.23 9.40
CA ARG A 283 21.42 -19.69 10.64
C ARG A 283 21.73 -18.20 10.49
N THR A 284 22.39 -17.80 9.41
CA THR A 284 22.66 -16.37 9.13
C THR A 284 21.37 -15.57 9.00
N TYR A 285 20.36 -16.11 8.30
CA TYR A 285 19.04 -15.48 8.21
C TYR A 285 18.42 -15.28 9.60
N ARG A 286 18.43 -16.30 10.46
CA ARG A 286 17.90 -16.23 11.83
C ARG A 286 18.66 -15.19 12.66
N GLN A 287 19.99 -15.12 12.57
CA GLN A 287 20.80 -14.11 13.26
C GLN A 287 20.41 -12.68 12.90
N LEU A 288 20.09 -12.43 11.62
CA LEU A 288 19.70 -11.09 11.14
C LEU A 288 18.24 -10.73 11.45
N THR A 289 17.38 -11.72 11.68
CA THR A 289 15.92 -11.53 11.69
C THR A 289 15.24 -11.84 13.02
N LEU A 290 15.97 -12.35 14.01
CA LEU A 290 15.48 -12.60 15.36
C LEU A 290 16.03 -11.57 16.37
N GLY A 291 15.34 -11.44 17.50
CA GLY A 291 15.74 -10.54 18.59
C GLY A 291 15.27 -9.08 18.43
N LYS A 292 15.59 -8.27 19.45
CA LYS A 292 15.14 -6.87 19.55
C LYS A 292 15.72 -5.98 18.43
N THR A 293 16.94 -6.27 17.99
CA THR A 293 17.66 -5.55 16.94
C THR A 293 17.46 -6.15 15.54
N SER A 294 16.47 -7.04 15.37
CA SER A 294 16.22 -7.68 14.07
C SER A 294 15.92 -6.67 12.96
N LEU A 295 16.31 -7.01 11.72
CA LEU A 295 16.02 -6.20 10.55
C LEU A 295 14.52 -5.95 10.34
N TRP A 296 13.66 -6.89 10.75
CA TRP A 296 12.21 -6.68 10.72
C TRP A 296 11.76 -5.52 11.59
N ASN A 297 12.38 -5.32 12.76
CA ASN A 297 12.05 -4.19 13.64
C ASN A 297 12.57 -2.88 13.04
N VAL A 298 13.76 -2.89 12.44
CA VAL A 298 14.33 -1.73 11.73
C VAL A 298 13.39 -1.28 10.60
N TRP A 299 12.98 -2.21 9.73
CA TRP A 299 12.06 -1.90 8.64
C TRP A 299 10.68 -1.48 9.15
N ARG A 300 10.18 -2.10 10.23
CA ARG A 300 8.90 -1.71 10.83
C ARG A 300 8.93 -0.27 11.36
N ALA A 301 10.05 0.14 11.97
CA ALA A 301 10.20 1.46 12.57
C ALA A 301 10.16 2.59 11.55
N GLY A 302 10.63 2.36 10.31
CA GLY A 302 10.51 3.33 9.23
C GLY A 302 9.26 3.16 8.36
N LEU A 303 8.26 2.40 8.79
CA LEU A 303 6.95 2.34 8.13
C LEU A 303 5.88 2.98 9.04
N PRO A 304 4.72 3.42 8.49
CA PRO A 304 3.69 4.09 9.28
C PRO A 304 3.35 3.37 10.59
N THR A 305 3.31 4.12 11.69
CA THR A 305 2.91 3.66 13.03
C THR A 305 1.83 4.57 13.59
N ASN A 306 1.00 4.04 14.50
CA ASN A 306 -0.08 4.78 15.16
C ASN A 306 -0.96 5.50 14.14
N GLY A 307 -1.41 6.73 14.43
CA GLY A 307 -2.28 7.55 13.56
C GLY A 307 -1.80 7.74 12.11
N ARG A 308 -0.51 7.49 11.81
CA ARG A 308 -0.01 7.52 10.43
C ARG A 308 -0.50 6.34 9.59
N VAL A 309 -0.85 5.20 10.21
CA VAL A 309 -1.37 4.04 9.51
C VAL A 309 -2.72 4.38 8.87
N GLU A 310 -3.60 5.02 9.62
CA GLU A 310 -4.91 5.46 9.13
C GLU A 310 -4.77 6.51 8.03
N ALA A 311 -3.84 7.48 8.18
CA ALA A 311 -3.56 8.46 7.16
C ALA A 311 -3.01 7.83 5.86
N ALA A 312 -2.16 6.81 5.99
CA ALA A 312 -1.61 6.04 4.87
C ALA A 312 -2.70 5.23 4.14
N ALA A 313 -3.55 4.53 4.88
CA ALA A 313 -4.71 3.83 4.33
C ALA A 313 -5.66 4.79 3.62
N GLU A 314 -5.95 5.94 4.23
CA GLU A 314 -6.80 6.96 3.61
C GLU A 314 -6.19 7.50 2.30
N ALA A 315 -4.88 7.74 2.27
CA ALA A 315 -4.17 8.17 1.08
C ALA A 315 -4.23 7.12 -0.05
N ARG A 316 -4.08 5.83 0.29
CA ARG A 316 -4.26 4.72 -0.65
C ARG A 316 -5.67 4.69 -1.23
N LEU A 317 -6.71 4.75 -0.39
CA LEU A 317 -8.10 4.76 -0.86
C LEU A 317 -8.42 5.97 -1.74
N ARG A 318 -7.81 7.13 -1.45
CA ARG A 318 -7.92 8.32 -2.28
C ARG A 318 -7.25 8.14 -3.64
N ALA A 319 -6.08 7.51 -3.68
CA ALA A 319 -5.41 7.18 -4.95
C ALA A 319 -6.27 6.23 -5.78
N THR A 320 -6.81 5.17 -5.16
CA THR A 320 -7.74 4.25 -5.82
C THR A 320 -8.98 4.95 -6.34
N ALA A 321 -9.63 5.79 -5.53
CA ALA A 321 -10.81 6.55 -5.96
C ALA A 321 -10.52 7.40 -7.20
N ARG A 322 -9.37 8.07 -7.26
CA ARG A 322 -8.97 8.89 -8.42
C ARG A 322 -8.70 8.06 -9.68
N ALA A 323 -8.20 6.85 -9.52
CA ALA A 323 -7.90 5.95 -10.64
C ALA A 323 -9.16 5.37 -11.27
N VAL A 324 -10.17 5.03 -10.46
CA VAL A 324 -11.34 4.24 -10.90
C VAL A 324 -12.60 5.04 -11.16
N ASP A 325 -12.61 6.31 -10.77
CA ASP A 325 -13.79 7.16 -10.88
C ASP A 325 -13.78 7.94 -12.21
N PRO A 326 -14.75 7.68 -13.12
CA PRO A 326 -14.85 8.44 -14.36
C PRO A 326 -15.22 9.92 -14.15
N ASP A 327 -15.74 10.30 -12.98
CA ASP A 327 -16.12 11.68 -12.64
C ASP A 327 -15.58 12.07 -11.25
N ALA A 328 -14.25 12.01 -11.12
CA ALA A 328 -13.54 12.30 -9.87
C ALA A 328 -13.85 13.71 -9.29
N ASN A 329 -14.17 14.69 -10.15
CA ASN A 329 -14.53 16.04 -9.73
C ASN A 329 -15.87 16.05 -8.99
N ARG A 330 -16.90 15.42 -9.57
CA ARG A 330 -18.21 15.26 -8.93
C ARG A 330 -18.11 14.51 -7.61
N THR A 331 -17.41 13.39 -7.58
CA THR A 331 -17.26 12.59 -6.36
C THR A 331 -16.51 13.35 -5.28
N SER A 332 -15.49 14.12 -5.64
CA SER A 332 -14.79 15.02 -4.73
C SER A 332 -15.72 16.09 -4.12
N GLN A 333 -16.61 16.69 -4.93
CA GLN A 333 -17.62 17.63 -4.42
C GLN A 333 -18.57 16.96 -3.43
N ILE A 334 -19.14 15.79 -3.79
CA ILE A 334 -20.05 15.04 -2.91
C ILE A 334 -19.34 14.64 -1.61
N SER A 335 -18.09 14.20 -1.70
CA SER A 335 -17.28 13.84 -0.52
C SER A 335 -17.08 15.02 0.42
N ARG A 336 -16.77 16.21 -0.11
CA ARG A 336 -16.64 17.44 0.69
C ARG A 336 -17.95 17.83 1.38
N ILE A 337 -19.08 17.73 0.68
CA ILE A 337 -20.40 18.04 1.24
C ILE A 337 -20.77 17.02 2.33
N ALA A 338 -20.60 15.71 2.07
CA ALA A 338 -20.92 14.65 3.03
C ALA A 338 -20.14 14.78 4.34
N VAL A 339 -18.83 15.06 4.26
CA VAL A 339 -18.00 15.29 5.44
C VAL A 339 -18.47 16.54 6.19
N ALA A 340 -18.78 17.62 5.48
CA ALA A 340 -19.24 18.86 6.12
C ALA A 340 -20.60 18.69 6.84
N ILE A 341 -21.54 17.91 6.26
CA ILE A 341 -22.79 17.52 6.93
C ILE A 341 -22.49 16.73 8.20
N TYR A 342 -21.66 15.69 8.12
CA TYR A 342 -21.30 14.86 9.26
C TYR A 342 -20.70 15.70 10.40
N GLU A 343 -19.78 16.61 10.08
CA GLU A 343 -19.16 17.48 11.08
C GLU A 343 -20.15 18.51 11.65
N ALA A 344 -21.11 18.99 10.86
CA ALA A 344 -22.18 19.86 11.36
C ALA A 344 -23.08 19.12 12.36
N LEU A 345 -23.54 17.92 12.00
CA LEU A 345 -24.37 17.06 12.85
C LEU A 345 -23.63 16.62 14.13
N LYS A 346 -22.33 16.32 14.02
CA LYS A 346 -21.46 16.03 15.17
C LYS A 346 -21.40 17.20 16.13
N ARG A 347 -21.12 18.42 15.62
CA ARG A 347 -21.05 19.65 16.44
C ARG A 347 -22.38 19.96 17.12
N ALA A 348 -23.49 19.69 16.45
CA ALA A 348 -24.84 19.88 17.00
C ALA A 348 -25.30 18.75 17.93
N ASN A 349 -24.48 17.72 18.18
CA ASN A 349 -24.88 16.54 18.95
C ASN A 349 -26.19 15.89 18.43
N ALA A 350 -26.33 15.81 17.11
CA ALA A 350 -27.54 15.33 16.45
C ALA A 350 -27.86 13.86 16.76
N GLY A 351 -26.85 13.00 16.92
CA GLY A 351 -27.03 11.58 17.19
C GLY A 351 -25.74 10.87 17.62
N MET A 352 -25.87 9.72 18.28
CA MET A 352 -24.76 8.98 18.87
C MET A 352 -23.71 8.53 17.84
N ALA A 353 -24.14 8.14 16.64
CA ALA A 353 -23.26 7.67 15.57
C ALA A 353 -22.24 8.75 15.13
N PHE A 354 -22.60 10.04 15.24
CA PHE A 354 -21.70 11.12 14.85
C PHE A 354 -20.56 11.38 15.85
N ARG A 355 -20.61 10.75 17.04
CA ARG A 355 -19.55 10.81 18.05
C ARG A 355 -18.54 9.67 17.93
N GLU A 356 -18.91 8.59 17.27
CA GLU A 356 -18.05 7.42 17.09
C GLU A 356 -16.89 7.71 16.12
N PRO A 357 -15.63 7.71 16.59
CA PRO A 357 -14.48 8.04 15.75
C PRO A 357 -14.35 7.20 14.47
N PRO A 358 -14.63 5.87 14.47
CA PRO A 358 -14.55 5.05 13.26
C PRO A 358 -15.54 5.45 12.17
N LEU A 359 -16.73 5.95 12.52
CA LEU A 359 -17.77 6.20 11.52
C LEU A 359 -17.42 7.37 10.60
N ARG A 360 -16.68 8.36 11.11
CA ARG A 360 -16.15 9.46 10.31
C ARG A 360 -15.23 8.97 9.19
N ARG A 361 -14.29 8.06 9.50
CA ARG A 361 -13.37 7.50 8.49
C ARG A 361 -14.10 6.64 7.47
N ILE A 362 -15.11 5.89 7.91
CA ILE A 362 -15.96 5.06 7.04
C ILE A 362 -16.77 5.94 6.08
N LEU A 363 -17.42 6.99 6.56
CA LEU A 363 -18.13 7.92 5.71
C LEU A 363 -17.19 8.58 4.69
N LEU A 364 -16.02 9.03 5.12
CA LEU A 364 -15.05 9.67 4.24
C LEU A 364 -14.61 8.73 3.11
N ALA A 365 -14.28 7.48 3.44
CA ALA A 365 -13.92 6.48 2.44
C ALA A 365 -15.10 6.12 1.53
N ALA A 366 -16.30 5.94 2.07
CA ALA A 366 -17.51 5.66 1.29
C ALA A 366 -17.82 6.81 0.31
N ALA A 367 -17.73 8.05 0.79
CA ALA A 367 -18.01 9.23 -0.03
C ALA A 367 -16.95 9.45 -1.13
N ARG A 368 -15.73 8.91 -0.99
CA ARG A 368 -14.71 8.92 -2.07
C ARG A 368 -14.85 7.75 -3.04
N LEU A 369 -15.31 6.59 -2.58
CA LEU A 369 -15.36 5.37 -3.39
C LEU A 369 -16.75 5.07 -3.96
N HIS A 370 -17.79 5.87 -3.65
CA HIS A 370 -19.15 5.62 -4.13
C HIS A 370 -19.29 5.69 -5.67
N GLY A 371 -18.39 6.41 -6.35
CA GLY A 371 -18.30 6.48 -7.81
C GLY A 371 -17.53 5.32 -8.46
N ALA A 372 -16.89 4.46 -7.68
CA ALA A 372 -16.04 3.39 -8.19
C ALA A 372 -16.84 2.32 -8.97
N GLY A 373 -16.19 1.68 -9.94
CA GLY A 373 -16.77 0.55 -10.68
C GLY A 373 -17.88 0.91 -11.67
N ALA A 374 -18.04 2.19 -12.01
CA ALA A 374 -19.05 2.69 -12.95
C ALA A 374 -18.75 2.40 -14.44
N ALA A 375 -17.62 1.76 -14.75
CA ALA A 375 -17.19 1.49 -16.13
C ALA A 375 -17.99 0.39 -16.86
N ASN A 376 -18.80 -0.42 -16.15
CA ASN A 376 -19.66 -1.44 -16.75
C ASN A 376 -21.14 -1.01 -16.71
N THR A 377 -21.73 -0.81 -17.89
CA THR A 377 -23.06 -0.21 -18.11
C THR A 377 -24.25 -1.12 -17.73
N ASP A 378 -24.03 -2.42 -17.59
CA ASP A 378 -25.13 -3.40 -17.42
C ASP A 378 -25.59 -3.61 -15.97
N LYS A 379 -24.91 -2.98 -14.99
CA LYS A 379 -25.21 -3.16 -13.56
C LYS A 379 -25.46 -1.83 -12.87
N SER A 380 -26.39 -1.83 -11.91
CA SER A 380 -26.64 -0.67 -11.04
C SER A 380 -25.34 -0.21 -10.37
N ARG A 381 -24.96 1.06 -10.55
CA ARG A 381 -23.64 1.61 -10.17
C ARG A 381 -23.26 1.33 -8.71
N GLN A 382 -24.20 1.44 -7.79
CA GLN A 382 -23.97 1.19 -6.36
C GLN A 382 -23.65 -0.29 -6.03
N LYS A 383 -24.22 -1.24 -6.77
CA LYS A 383 -23.87 -2.67 -6.62
C LYS A 383 -22.47 -2.93 -7.17
N ALA A 384 -22.10 -2.30 -8.29
CA ALA A 384 -20.77 -2.41 -8.87
C ALA A 384 -19.70 -1.79 -7.94
N ALA A 385 -19.95 -0.59 -7.40
CA ALA A 385 -19.07 0.06 -6.43
C ALA A 385 -18.86 -0.79 -5.17
N ARG A 386 -19.94 -1.32 -4.58
CA ARG A 386 -19.83 -2.25 -3.43
C ARG A 386 -18.97 -3.47 -3.78
N LYS A 387 -19.25 -4.13 -4.90
CA LYS A 387 -18.51 -5.32 -5.32
C LYS A 387 -17.03 -5.00 -5.53
N PHE A 388 -16.73 -3.86 -6.13
CA PHE A 388 -15.37 -3.39 -6.34
C PHE A 388 -14.64 -3.21 -5.00
N ILE A 389 -15.21 -2.44 -4.08
CA ILE A 389 -14.60 -2.14 -2.77
C ILE A 389 -14.33 -3.40 -1.96
N LEU A 390 -15.30 -4.32 -1.88
CA LEU A 390 -15.14 -5.57 -1.15
C LEU A 390 -14.19 -6.57 -1.83
N GLY A 391 -13.83 -6.34 -3.09
CA GLY A 391 -12.80 -7.10 -3.80
C GLY A 391 -11.38 -6.55 -3.61
N LEU A 392 -11.24 -5.35 -3.03
CA LEU A 392 -9.93 -4.78 -2.70
C LEU A 392 -9.34 -5.46 -1.45
N PRO A 393 -8.01 -5.60 -1.38
CA PRO A 393 -7.35 -6.06 -0.16
C PRO A 393 -7.57 -5.05 0.98
N LEU A 394 -7.83 -5.59 2.18
CA LEU A 394 -8.09 -4.80 3.38
C LEU A 394 -6.88 -3.91 3.74
N PRO A 395 -7.00 -2.57 3.75
CA PRO A 395 -5.89 -1.69 4.08
C PRO A 395 -5.48 -1.81 5.56
N PRO A 396 -4.20 -1.57 5.91
CA PRO A 396 -3.74 -1.52 7.29
C PRO A 396 -4.57 -0.54 8.14
N GLY A 397 -4.91 -0.94 9.37
CA GLY A 397 -5.71 -0.14 10.30
C GLY A 397 -7.22 -0.24 10.11
N TRP A 398 -7.69 -0.98 9.10
CA TRP A 398 -9.09 -1.37 8.93
C TRP A 398 -9.30 -2.79 9.41
N ASN A 399 -10.51 -3.07 9.91
CA ASN A 399 -10.98 -4.43 10.17
C ASN A 399 -12.13 -4.82 9.22
N ASN A 400 -12.47 -6.10 9.20
CA ASN A 400 -13.52 -6.63 8.31
C ASN A 400 -14.89 -5.99 8.57
N GLU A 401 -15.25 -5.69 9.81
CA GLU A 401 -16.55 -5.11 10.15
C GLU A 401 -16.70 -3.70 9.58
N GLU A 402 -15.65 -2.89 9.68
CA GLU A 402 -15.60 -1.54 9.12
C GLU A 402 -15.62 -1.56 7.59
N TRP A 403 -14.95 -2.54 6.99
CA TRP A 403 -14.92 -2.74 5.54
C TRP A 403 -16.28 -3.18 5.00
N GLU A 404 -16.99 -4.04 5.73
CA GLU A 404 -18.36 -4.42 5.41
C GLU A 404 -19.34 -3.26 5.57
N LEU A 405 -19.20 -2.46 6.64
CA LEU A 405 -20.00 -1.26 6.87
C LEU A 405 -19.80 -0.22 5.76
N LEU A 406 -18.55 0.04 5.37
CA LEU A 406 -18.20 0.85 4.20
C LEU A 406 -18.93 0.35 2.94
N GLY A 407 -18.88 -0.96 2.68
CA GLY A 407 -19.58 -1.59 1.55
C GLY A 407 -21.10 -1.42 1.63
N ALA A 408 -21.70 -1.50 2.82
CA ALA A 408 -23.12 -1.28 3.04
C ALA A 408 -23.53 0.18 2.78
N VAL A 409 -22.76 1.16 3.28
CA VAL A 409 -23.01 2.58 3.01
C VAL A 409 -22.98 2.86 1.51
N VAL A 410 -21.96 2.35 0.80
CA VAL A 410 -21.88 2.49 -0.67
C VAL A 410 -23.01 1.74 -1.37
N ARG A 411 -23.51 0.63 -0.85
CA ARG A 411 -24.65 -0.10 -1.44
C ARG A 411 -25.95 0.70 -1.43
N TYR A 412 -26.18 1.48 -0.38
CA TYR A 412 -27.46 2.15 -0.13
C TYR A 412 -27.45 3.67 -0.38
N HIS A 413 -26.30 4.24 -0.75
CA HIS A 413 -26.17 5.67 -1.06
C HIS A 413 -27.08 6.18 -2.20
N ARG A 414 -27.66 5.26 -2.99
CA ARG A 414 -28.63 5.56 -4.05
C ARG A 414 -29.56 4.38 -4.32
N GLY A 415 -30.69 4.67 -4.94
CA GLY A 415 -31.75 3.69 -5.21
C GLY A 415 -32.52 3.35 -3.93
N THR A 416 -33.03 2.12 -3.85
CA THR A 416 -33.81 1.62 -2.71
C THR A 416 -33.04 1.76 -1.40
N GLU A 417 -33.72 2.31 -0.39
CA GLU A 417 -33.23 2.42 0.97
C GLU A 417 -33.11 1.04 1.65
N PRO A 418 -32.25 0.91 2.68
CA PRO A 418 -32.17 -0.34 3.44
C PRO A 418 -33.52 -0.67 4.07
N SER A 419 -33.92 -1.95 4.05
CA SER A 419 -35.19 -2.43 4.61
C SER A 419 -34.95 -3.33 5.81
N GLU A 420 -35.63 -3.04 6.92
CA GLU A 420 -35.62 -3.92 8.11
C GLU A 420 -36.31 -5.27 7.85
N LYS A 421 -37.18 -5.34 6.84
CA LYS A 421 -37.99 -6.54 6.57
C LYS A 421 -37.30 -7.53 5.64
N SER A 422 -36.31 -7.10 4.85
CA SER A 422 -35.72 -7.95 3.80
C SER A 422 -34.30 -7.58 3.39
N GLY A 423 -33.60 -8.56 2.80
CA GLY A 423 -32.28 -8.39 2.22
C GLY A 423 -31.12 -8.43 3.23
N PRO A 424 -29.90 -8.03 2.85
CA PRO A 424 -28.73 -8.12 3.73
C PRO A 424 -28.77 -7.19 4.94
N PHE A 425 -29.53 -6.10 4.88
CA PHE A 425 -29.62 -5.13 5.99
C PHE A 425 -30.44 -5.65 7.17
N SER A 426 -31.52 -6.38 6.92
CA SER A 426 -32.36 -6.96 7.98
C SER A 426 -31.63 -7.98 8.86
N LYS A 427 -30.50 -8.51 8.38
CA LYS A 427 -29.64 -9.46 9.12
C LYS A 427 -28.63 -8.79 10.05
N LEU A 428 -28.50 -7.47 10.01
CA LEU A 428 -27.59 -6.71 10.88
C LEU A 428 -28.23 -6.48 12.25
N SER A 429 -27.41 -6.36 13.30
CA SER A 429 -27.89 -5.90 14.60
C SER A 429 -28.46 -4.48 14.53
N ALA A 430 -29.36 -4.11 15.44
CA ALA A 430 -29.96 -2.77 15.48
C ALA A 430 -28.90 -1.65 15.52
N GLU A 431 -27.82 -1.85 16.29
CA GLU A 431 -26.68 -0.93 16.33
C GLU A 431 -26.03 -0.75 14.94
N ARG A 432 -25.76 -1.85 14.22
CA ARG A 432 -25.18 -1.81 12.88
C ARG A 432 -26.15 -1.22 11.85
N GLN A 433 -27.44 -1.50 11.97
CA GLN A 433 -28.49 -0.89 11.14
C GLN A 433 -28.49 0.63 11.31
N ASN A 434 -28.44 1.12 12.55
CA ASN A 434 -28.37 2.54 12.86
C ASN A 434 -27.11 3.21 12.30
N ARG A 435 -25.94 2.55 12.40
CA ARG A 435 -24.70 3.03 11.76
C ARG A 435 -24.85 3.15 10.25
N VAL A 436 -25.43 2.15 9.59
CA VAL A 436 -25.69 2.19 8.14
C VAL A 436 -26.66 3.32 7.79
N ARG A 437 -27.78 3.48 8.51
CA ARG A 437 -28.75 4.56 8.27
C ARG A 437 -28.11 5.94 8.42
N ALA A 438 -27.39 6.17 9.51
CA ALA A 438 -26.73 7.45 9.77
C ALA A 438 -25.76 7.85 8.65
N LEU A 439 -24.82 6.95 8.28
CA LEU A 439 -23.81 7.26 7.27
C LEU A 439 -24.39 7.32 5.85
N THR A 440 -25.32 6.42 5.54
CA THR A 440 -25.99 6.40 4.23
C THR A 440 -26.88 7.62 4.06
N GLY A 441 -27.62 8.01 5.10
CA GLY A 441 -28.45 9.21 5.13
C GLY A 441 -27.64 10.47 4.86
N VAL A 442 -26.48 10.63 5.51
CA VAL A 442 -25.55 11.73 5.22
C VAL A 442 -25.10 11.74 3.77
N LEU A 443 -24.71 10.58 3.21
CA LEU A 443 -24.24 10.50 1.83
C LEU A 443 -25.35 10.73 0.80
N ARG A 444 -26.58 10.28 1.08
CA ARG A 444 -27.78 10.55 0.26
C ARG A 444 -28.14 12.03 0.26
N LEU A 445 -28.10 12.67 1.43
CA LEU A 445 -28.33 14.11 1.55
C LEU A 445 -27.27 14.92 0.80
N ALA A 446 -25.99 14.54 0.91
CA ALA A 446 -24.91 15.19 0.15
C ALA A 446 -25.12 15.09 -1.37
N LEU A 447 -25.56 13.92 -1.86
CA LEU A 447 -25.89 13.72 -3.26
C LEU A 447 -27.08 14.59 -3.70
N ALA A 448 -28.11 14.72 -2.86
CA ALA A 448 -29.27 15.56 -3.11
C ALA A 448 -28.89 17.05 -3.15
N LEU A 449 -28.13 17.54 -2.17
CA LEU A 449 -27.65 18.91 -2.12
C LEU A 449 -26.84 19.29 -3.36
N ARG A 450 -25.92 18.42 -3.81
CA ARG A 450 -25.18 18.65 -5.06
C ARG A 450 -26.12 18.76 -6.27
N LYS A 451 -27.15 17.91 -6.36
CA LYS A 451 -28.13 17.97 -7.45
C LYS A 451 -28.94 19.27 -7.44
N CYS A 452 -29.07 19.91 -6.29
CA CYS A 452 -29.75 21.19 -6.12
C CYS A 452 -28.78 22.38 -6.20
N GLY A 453 -27.61 22.22 -6.82
CA GLY A 453 -26.66 23.32 -7.07
C GLY A 453 -25.67 23.63 -5.95
N VAL A 454 -25.65 22.88 -4.84
CA VAL A 454 -24.68 23.10 -3.77
C VAL A 454 -23.31 22.56 -4.18
N GLU A 455 -22.35 23.46 -4.43
CA GLU A 455 -21.01 23.09 -4.90
C GLU A 455 -19.98 22.86 -3.79
N SER A 456 -20.27 23.35 -2.58
CA SER A 456 -19.36 23.33 -1.44
C SER A 456 -20.10 23.08 -0.12
N GLY A 457 -19.46 22.31 0.77
CA GLY A 457 -19.90 22.16 2.15
C GLY A 457 -19.46 23.28 3.10
N ALA A 458 -18.71 24.28 2.59
CA ALA A 458 -18.20 25.37 3.41
C ALA A 458 -19.34 26.20 4.01
N GLY A 459 -19.30 26.40 5.33
CA GLY A 459 -20.31 27.16 6.06
C GLY A 459 -21.56 26.37 6.48
N LEU A 460 -21.61 25.05 6.25
CA LEU A 460 -22.67 24.19 6.80
C LEU A 460 -22.68 24.24 8.33
N ARG A 461 -23.84 24.56 8.89
CA ARG A 461 -24.10 24.61 10.34
C ARG A 461 -25.39 23.87 10.65
N ALA A 462 -25.37 23.07 11.70
CA ALA A 462 -26.56 22.40 12.21
C ALA A 462 -26.87 22.95 13.59
N GLU A 463 -28.15 23.16 13.86
CA GLU A 463 -28.71 23.57 15.13
C GLU A 463 -29.75 22.53 15.53
N LYS A 464 -29.67 22.05 16.77
CA LYS A 464 -30.58 21.01 17.30
C LYS A 464 -31.49 21.62 18.35
N SER A 465 -32.79 21.47 18.17
CA SER A 465 -33.80 21.63 19.23
C SER A 465 -34.32 20.27 19.67
N GLU A 466 -35.26 20.24 20.62
CA GLU A 466 -35.90 18.99 21.06
C GLU A 466 -36.73 18.34 19.95
N GLU A 467 -37.35 19.16 19.09
CA GLU A 467 -38.28 18.69 18.07
C GLU A 467 -37.68 18.63 16.66
N THR A 468 -36.59 19.35 16.39
CA THR A 468 -36.06 19.47 15.01
C THR A 468 -34.54 19.63 14.98
N ILE A 469 -33.95 19.31 13.83
CA ILE A 469 -32.60 19.74 13.48
C ILE A 469 -32.69 20.65 12.27
N VAL A 470 -32.11 21.85 12.37
CA VAL A 470 -32.02 22.79 11.25
C VAL A 470 -30.61 22.75 10.70
N LEU A 471 -30.45 22.43 9.42
CA LEU A 471 -29.19 22.48 8.70
C LEU A 471 -29.19 23.68 7.75
N HIS A 472 -28.35 24.67 8.07
CA HIS A 472 -28.14 25.87 7.28
C HIS A 472 -27.16 25.60 6.15
N VAL A 473 -27.63 25.74 4.91
CA VAL A 473 -26.89 25.43 3.68
C VAL A 473 -26.69 26.69 2.85
N ARG A 474 -25.44 27.05 2.58
CA ARG A 474 -25.12 28.19 1.72
C ARG A 474 -25.37 27.85 0.26
N GLY A 475 -26.01 28.77 -0.47
CA GLY A 475 -26.28 28.62 -1.91
C GLY A 475 -27.41 27.64 -2.21
N LEU A 476 -28.20 27.26 -1.21
CA LEU A 476 -29.41 26.48 -1.42
C LEU A 476 -30.50 27.36 -2.02
N VAL A 477 -31.08 26.93 -3.14
CA VAL A 477 -32.25 27.56 -3.76
C VAL A 477 -33.51 26.97 -3.12
N ASP A 478 -34.51 27.83 -2.90
CA ASP A 478 -35.81 27.44 -2.35
C ASP A 478 -36.83 27.36 -3.49
N ASP A 479 -37.04 26.15 -4.00
CA ASP A 479 -37.99 25.84 -5.07
C ASP A 479 -38.60 24.44 -4.89
N VAL A 480 -39.72 24.18 -5.56
CA VAL A 480 -40.50 22.93 -5.40
C VAL A 480 -39.71 21.68 -5.82
N GLU A 481 -38.92 21.77 -6.88
CA GLU A 481 -38.13 20.64 -7.38
C GLU A 481 -36.98 20.30 -6.41
N THR A 482 -36.33 21.33 -5.88
CA THR A 482 -35.33 21.23 -4.83
C THR A 482 -35.92 20.62 -3.55
N ALA A 483 -37.10 21.09 -3.11
CA ALA A 483 -37.78 20.55 -1.92
C ALA A 483 -38.05 19.04 -2.03
N ALA A 484 -38.59 18.57 -3.16
CA ALA A 484 -38.87 17.15 -3.39
C ALA A 484 -37.59 16.29 -3.39
N ARG A 485 -36.53 16.77 -4.07
CA ARG A 485 -35.22 16.08 -4.11
C ARG A 485 -34.58 15.99 -2.75
N LEU A 486 -34.65 17.06 -1.97
CA LEU A 486 -34.08 17.10 -0.62
C LEU A 486 -34.88 16.23 0.34
N GLY A 487 -36.21 16.21 0.26
CA GLY A 487 -37.07 15.31 1.02
C GLY A 487 -36.67 13.85 0.87
N ALA A 488 -36.53 13.38 -0.38
CA ALA A 488 -36.05 12.02 -0.67
C ALA A 488 -34.58 11.80 -0.21
N GLY A 489 -33.75 12.84 -0.22
CA GLY A 489 -32.35 12.76 0.20
C GLY A 489 -32.14 12.69 1.71
N LYS A 490 -33.03 13.31 2.49
CA LYS A 490 -32.95 13.37 3.96
C LYS A 490 -33.73 12.27 4.69
N HIS A 491 -34.70 11.62 4.04
CA HIS A 491 -35.59 10.63 4.66
C HIS A 491 -34.88 9.61 5.56
N LEU A 492 -33.88 8.89 5.02
CA LEU A 492 -33.13 7.89 5.78
C LEU A 492 -32.36 8.47 6.98
N LEU A 493 -31.94 9.74 6.88
CA LEU A 493 -31.26 10.44 7.97
C LEU A 493 -32.25 10.87 9.06
N GLU A 494 -33.45 11.30 8.68
CA GLU A 494 -34.55 11.60 9.60
C GLU A 494 -35.00 10.35 10.35
N GLU A 495 -35.14 9.21 9.67
CA GLU A 495 -35.46 7.92 10.28
C GLU A 495 -34.43 7.52 11.36
N TYR A 496 -33.14 7.77 11.11
CA TYR A 496 -32.09 7.55 12.10
C TYR A 496 -32.16 8.53 13.27
N LEU A 497 -32.40 9.81 12.99
CA LEU A 497 -32.41 10.88 14.00
C LEU A 497 -33.66 10.81 14.89
N GLY A 498 -34.77 10.25 14.39
CA GLY A 498 -36.06 10.21 15.06
C GLY A 498 -36.79 11.57 15.12
N ILE A 499 -36.22 12.62 14.51
CA ILE A 499 -36.79 13.97 14.44
C ILE A 499 -36.58 14.59 13.05
N PRO A 500 -37.46 15.51 12.61
CA PRO A 500 -37.34 16.20 11.33
C PRO A 500 -36.02 16.95 11.13
N LEU A 501 -35.47 16.87 9.92
CA LEU A 501 -34.30 17.61 9.45
C LEU A 501 -34.73 18.71 8.45
N ILE A 502 -34.71 19.96 8.89
CA ILE A 502 -35.10 21.11 8.08
C ILE A 502 -33.87 21.71 7.41
N LEU A 503 -33.94 21.93 6.10
CA LEU A 503 -32.86 22.54 5.31
C LEU A 503 -33.21 24.00 5.04
N LYS A 504 -32.38 24.93 5.49
CA LYS A 504 -32.60 26.37 5.29
C LYS A 504 -31.45 27.01 4.51
N PRO A 505 -31.72 27.94 3.57
CA PRO A 505 -30.67 28.77 3.00
C PRO A 505 -29.93 29.54 4.09
N ALA A 506 -28.59 29.50 4.07
CA ALA A 506 -27.78 30.29 4.98
C ALA A 506 -27.74 31.75 4.50
N VAL A 507 -28.39 32.66 5.24
CA VAL A 507 -28.37 34.10 4.95
C VAL A 507 -26.98 34.66 5.33
N LYS A 508 -26.36 35.45 4.45
CA LYS A 508 -25.20 36.27 4.86
C LYS A 508 -25.70 37.28 5.87
N HIS A 509 -25.33 37.17 7.14
CA HIS A 509 -25.40 38.32 8.03
C HIS A 509 -24.49 39.40 7.42
N GLY A 510 -25.07 40.51 6.94
CA GLY A 510 -24.31 41.71 6.59
C GLY A 510 -23.48 42.15 7.79
N LYS A 511 -22.34 42.82 7.56
CA LYS A 511 -21.58 43.45 8.64
C LYS A 511 -22.56 44.25 9.50
N VAL A 512 -22.62 43.95 10.79
CA VAL A 512 -23.36 44.76 11.76
C VAL A 512 -22.76 46.16 11.69
N VAL A 513 -23.47 47.10 11.06
CA VAL A 513 -23.14 48.52 11.12
C VAL A 513 -23.63 48.97 12.50
N PRO A 514 -22.74 49.41 13.42
CA PRO A 514 -23.18 49.97 14.67
C PRO A 514 -24.03 51.21 14.37
N LEU A 515 -25.25 51.25 14.90
CA LEU A 515 -26.08 52.46 14.88
C LEU A 515 -25.30 53.60 15.56
N PRO A 516 -25.26 54.81 14.98
CA PRO A 516 -24.66 55.96 15.64
C PRO A 516 -25.39 56.21 16.97
N THR A 517 -24.63 56.29 18.06
CA THR A 517 -25.14 56.67 19.38
C THR A 517 -25.82 58.05 19.26
N PRO A 518 -27.05 58.25 19.76
CA PRO A 518 -27.67 59.57 19.78
C PRO A 518 -26.79 60.53 20.59
N GLN A 519 -26.43 61.68 20.01
CA GLN A 519 -25.75 62.74 20.75
C GLN A 519 -26.70 63.25 21.85
N ALA A 520 -26.30 63.10 23.11
CA ALA A 520 -27.00 63.70 24.23
C ALA A 520 -26.92 65.24 24.10
N PRO A 521 -28.02 65.98 24.35
CA PRO A 521 -28.02 67.43 24.30
C PRO A 521 -27.07 67.99 25.38
N GLN A 522 -26.14 68.85 24.96
CA GLN A 522 -25.28 69.59 25.87
C GLN A 522 -26.12 70.64 26.61
N PHE A 523 -26.35 70.41 27.91
CA PHE A 523 -26.80 71.47 28.80
C PHE A 523 -25.58 72.27 29.26
N SER A 524 -25.47 73.53 28.82
CA SER A 524 -24.51 74.48 29.37
C SER A 524 -24.99 74.94 30.75
N VAL A 525 -24.27 74.54 31.80
CA VAL A 525 -24.44 75.13 33.13
C VAL A 525 -23.45 76.29 33.22
N ALA A 526 -23.99 77.51 33.26
CA ALA A 526 -23.22 78.70 33.58
C ALA A 526 -23.01 78.77 35.11
N SER A 527 -21.77 78.97 35.55
CA SER A 527 -21.45 79.44 36.91
C SER A 527 -20.10 80.14 36.86
N ASP A 528 -20.20 81.46 37.06
CA ASP A 528 -19.25 82.49 37.52
C ASP A 528 -17.83 82.60 36.94
#